data_AF-A0A7C5PB00-F1
#
_entry.id   AF-A0A7C5PB00-F1
#
_cell.length_a   1.000
_cell.length_b   1.000
_cell.length_c   1.000
_cell.angle_alpha   90.00
_cell.angle_beta   90.00
_cell.angle_gamma   90.00
#
_symmetry.space_group_name_H-M   'P 1'
#
loop_
_entity.id
_entity.type
_entity.pdbx_description
1 polymer ?
#
loop_
_entity_poly.entity_id
_entity_poly.type
_entity_poly.pdbx_seq_one_letter_code
_entity_poly.pdbx_strand_id
1 'polypeptide(L)' 'MDPEKTRALYTSWTGRPPDLTASAPGRVNLLGEHIDYCGGTVLPLSLDLGVSAA' A
#
# COMPACT_ATOMS: atom_id res chain seq x y z
N MET A 1 -1.21 6.36 -5.83
CA MET A 1 -0.14 6.61 -4.84
C MET A 1 0.50 7.92 -5.21
N ASP A 2 0.33 8.96 -4.39
CA ASP A 2 0.94 10.27 -4.65
C ASP A 2 1.70 10.71 -3.38
N PRO A 3 3.03 10.50 -3.34
CA PRO A 3 3.85 10.81 -2.18
C PRO A 3 3.82 12.30 -1.81
N GLU A 4 3.67 13.18 -2.79
CA GLU A 4 3.64 14.63 -2.55
C GLU A 4 2.34 15.03 -1.86
N LYS A 5 1.21 14.46 -2.27
CA LYS A 5 -0.07 14.65 -1.59
C LYS A 5 -0.02 14.18 -0.14
N THR A 6 0.55 13.00 0.14
CA THR A 6 0.67 12.47 1.51
C THR A 6 1.58 13.34 2.37
N ARG A 7 2.73 13.77 1.84
CA ARG A 7 3.67 14.67 2.52
C ARG A 7 3.05 16.02 2.86
N ALA A 8 2.32 16.60 1.91
CA ALA A 8 1.60 17.86 2.10
C ALA A 8 0.52 17.74 3.18
N LEU A 9 -0.27 16.65 3.15
CA LEU A 9 -1.30 16.40 4.15
C LEU A 9 -0.70 16.24 5.55
N TYR A 10 0.35 15.43 5.70
CA TYR A 10 1.06 15.27 6.97
C TYR A 10 1.54 16.62 7.52
N THR A 11 2.24 17.39 6.68
CA THR A 11 2.79 18.69 7.08
C THR A 11 1.69 19.66 7.51
N SER A 12 0.55 19.64 6.82
CA SER A 12 -0.60 20.49 7.18
C SER A 12 -1.22 20.12 8.53
N TRP A 13 -1.17 18.85 8.92
CA TRP A 13 -1.77 18.36 10.17
C TRP A 13 -0.82 18.44 11.36
N THR A 14 0.47 18.18 11.17
CA THR A 14 1.48 18.14 12.24
C THR A 14 2.31 19.41 12.38
N GLY A 15 2.31 20.28 11.35
CA GLY A 15 3.16 21.46 11.28
C GLY A 15 4.64 21.18 11.00
N ARG A 16 5.01 19.93 10.69
CA ARG A 16 6.39 19.51 10.38
C ARG A 16 6.42 18.59 9.17
N PRO A 17 7.50 18.60 8.36
CA PRO A 17 7.65 17.60 7.30
C PRO A 17 7.84 16.19 7.92
N PRO A 18 7.34 15.13 7.26
CA PRO A 18 7.61 13.75 7.66
C PRO A 18 9.07 13.37 7.36
N ASP A 19 9.64 12.48 8.16
CA ASP A 19 11.01 11.95 7.94
C ASP A 19 11.06 10.97 6.74
N LEU A 20 9.95 10.29 6.46
CA LEU A 20 9.82 9.30 5.40
C LEU A 20 8.40 9.30 4.84
N THR A 21 8.25 9.01 3.56
CA THR A 21 6.98 8.56 2.98
C THR A 21 7.14 7.16 2.44
N ALA A 22 6.12 6.32 2.62
CA ALA A 22 6.09 4.94 2.16
C ALA A 22 4.77 4.65 1.44
N SER A 23 4.80 3.74 0.47
CA SER A 23 3.61 3.27 -0.24
C SER A 23 3.59 1.76 -0.37
N ALA A 24 2.38 1.20 -0.37
CA ALA A 24 2.14 -0.21 -0.60
C ALA A 24 0.96 -0.40 -1.56
N PRO A 25 1.09 -1.24 -2.61
CA PRO A 25 -0.02 -1.59 -3.48
C PRO A 25 -1.04 -2.46 -2.74
N GLY A 26 -2.31 -2.27 -3.09
CA GLY A 26 -3.29 -3.33 -2.92
C GLY A 26 -2.96 -4.50 -3.84
N ARG A 27 -3.56 -5.65 -3.59
CA ARG A 27 -3.40 -6.82 -4.46
C ARG A 27 -4.75 -7.44 -4.76
N VAL A 28 -4.82 -8.09 -5.91
CA VAL A 28 -5.87 -9.06 -6.22
C VAL A 28 -5.22 -10.43 -6.35
N ASN A 29 -5.95 -11.49 -6.04
CA ASN A 29 -5.47 -12.84 -6.29
C ASN A 29 -6.11 -13.34 -7.58
N LEU A 30 -5.29 -13.82 -8.53
CA LEU A 30 -5.78 -14.29 -9.81
C LEU A 30 -6.19 -15.78 -9.72
N LEU A 31 -5.44 -16.55 -8.92
CA LEU A 31 -5.66 -17.98 -8.70
C LEU A 31 -5.22 -18.39 -7.30
N GLY A 32 -5.86 -19.44 -6.76
CA GLY A 32 -5.54 -20.00 -5.45
C GLY A 32 -6.27 -19.31 -4.30
N GLU A 33 -7.59 -19.14 -4.40
CA GLU A 33 -8.40 -18.69 -3.26
C GLU A 33 -8.46 -19.76 -2.17
N HIS A 34 -8.43 -19.34 -0.91
CA HIS A 34 -8.66 -20.20 0.26
C HIS A 34 -7.68 -21.38 0.45
N ILE A 35 -6.49 -21.34 -0.16
CA ILE A 35 -5.47 -22.40 -0.01
C ILE A 35 -4.17 -21.91 0.63
N ASP A 36 -4.00 -20.60 0.78
CA ASP A 36 -2.83 -19.97 1.39
C ASP A 36 -2.64 -20.44 2.83
N TYR A 37 -3.71 -20.45 3.62
CA TYR A 37 -3.68 -20.96 5.00
C TYR A 37 -3.54 -22.49 5.11
N CYS A 38 -3.65 -23.21 4.00
CA CYS A 38 -3.39 -24.65 3.90
C CYS A 38 -1.96 -24.97 3.46
N GLY A 39 -1.09 -23.96 3.26
CA GLY A 39 0.27 -24.14 2.74
C GLY A 39 0.34 -24.29 1.22
N GLY A 40 -0.73 -23.97 0.50
CA GLY A 40 -0.75 -23.94 -0.96
C GLY A 40 -0.10 -22.68 -1.55
N THR A 41 0.25 -22.73 -2.83
CA THR A 41 0.78 -21.57 -3.58
C THR A 41 -0.35 -20.76 -4.17
N VAL A 42 -0.21 -19.43 -4.19
CA VAL A 42 -1.17 -18.48 -4.77
C VAL A 42 -0.53 -17.64 -5.87
N LEU A 43 -1.33 -17.10 -6.80
CA LEU A 43 -0.87 -16.23 -7.88
C LEU A 43 -1.48 -14.82 -7.76
N PRO A 44 -0.92 -13.95 -6.91
CA PRO A 44 -1.41 -12.59 -6.75
C PRO A 44 -0.82 -11.63 -7.78
N LEU A 45 -1.51 -10.51 -7.98
CA LEU A 45 -1.06 -9.38 -8.77
C LEU A 45 -1.23 -8.09 -7.98
N SER A 46 -0.23 -7.20 -8.04
CA SER A 46 -0.32 -5.86 -7.48
C SER A 46 -1.26 -4.99 -8.32
N LEU A 47 -2.07 -4.18 -7.65
CA LEU A 47 -2.92 -3.18 -8.28
C LEU A 47 -2.20 -1.82 -8.37
N ASP A 48 -2.63 -0.97 -9.30
CA ASP A 48 -2.25 0.44 -9.33
C ASP A 48 -2.89 1.23 -8.16
N LEU A 49 -3.91 0.64 -7.53
CA LEU A 49 -4.53 1.12 -6.30
C LEU A 49 -3.70 0.70 -5.09
N GLY A 50 -3.56 1.61 -4.12
CA GLY A 50 -2.91 1.30 -2.85
C GLY A 50 -2.87 2.49 -1.91
N VAL A 51 -2.06 2.36 -0.85
CA VAL A 51 -2.02 3.32 0.26
C VAL A 51 -0.64 3.96 0.33
N SER A 52 -0.61 5.23 0.74
CA SER A 52 0.62 5.96 1.03
C SER A 52 0.53 6.56 2.43
N ALA A 53 1.61 6.43 3.20
CA ALA A 53 1.73 6.92 4.57
C ALA A 53 2.99 7.79 4.71
N ALA A 54 2.93 8.73 5.65
CA ALA A 54 3.99 9.66 6.01
C ALA A 54 3.94 9.96 7.51
#